data_AF-W1WE17-F1
#
_entry.id   AF-W1WE17-F1
#
_cell.length_a   1.000
_cell.length_b   1.000
_cell.length_c   1.000
_cell.angle_alpha   90.00
_cell.angle_beta   90.00
_cell.angle_gamma   90.00
#
_symmetry.space_group_name_H-M   'P 1'
#
loop_
_entity.id
_entity.type
_entity.pdbx_description
1 polymer ?
#
loop_
_entity_poly.entity_id
_entity_poly.type
_entity_poly.pdbx_seq_one_letter_code
_entity_poly.pdbx_strand_id
1 'polypeptide(L)'
;LEEMLEKFRVVTKERREEEEQQQRELAERQEKISTWLELMKADGINPEELLGNSSAAAPRAGKKRQPRPAKYKFTDVNGETKTWTGQGRTPKPIAQALAEGKSLDDFLI
;
A
#
# COMPACT_ATOMS: atom_id res chain seq x y z
N LEU A 1 10.57 -54.67 12.40
CA LEU A 1 9.19 -54.40 11.92
C LEU A 1 8.30 -53.97 13.09
N GLU A 2 8.26 -54.74 14.17
CA GLU A 2 7.51 -54.38 15.39
C GLU A 2 7.95 -53.05 16.01
N GLU A 3 9.26 -52.76 16.06
CA GLU A 3 9.77 -51.49 16.59
C GLU A 3 9.32 -50.25 15.80
N MET A 4 9.12 -50.36 14.47
CA MET A 4 8.61 -49.25 13.67
C MET A 4 7.11 -49.03 13.90
N LEU A 5 6.35 -50.12 14.08
CA LEU A 5 4.92 -50.03 14.40
C LEU A 5 4.70 -49.41 15.78
N GLU A 6 5.56 -49.74 16.75
CA GLU A 6 5.48 -49.15 18.08
C GLU A 6 5.83 -47.65 18.05
N LYS A 7 6.90 -47.26 17.34
CA LYS A 7 7.24 -45.85 17.11
C LYS A 7 6.10 -45.09 16.41
N PHE A 8 5.46 -45.68 15.42
CA PHE A 8 4.32 -45.05 14.73
C PHE A 8 3.12 -44.85 15.67
N ARG A 9 2.81 -45.84 16.51
CA ARG A 9 1.75 -45.71 17.53
C ARG A 9 2.04 -44.60 18.53
N VAL A 10 3.29 -44.49 18.99
CA VAL A 10 3.73 -43.41 19.89
C VAL A 10 3.54 -42.06 19.22
N VAL A 11 4.06 -41.88 18.00
CA VAL A 11 3.92 -40.62 17.24
C VAL A 11 2.44 -40.26 17.00
N THR A 12 1.59 -41.25 16.73
CA THR A 12 0.15 -41.00 16.51
C THR A 12 -0.55 -40.56 17.80
N LYS A 13 -0.18 -41.12 18.96
CA LYS A 13 -0.70 -40.70 20.27
C LYS A 13 -0.23 -39.30 20.62
N GLU A 14 1.07 -39.04 20.48
CA GLU A 14 1.67 -37.72 20.72
C GLU A 14 1.01 -36.66 19.84
N ARG A 15 0.80 -36.96 18.55
CA ARG A 15 0.12 -36.03 17.64
C ARG A 15 -1.31 -35.71 18.08
N ARG A 16 -2.05 -36.72 18.53
CA ARG A 16 -3.43 -36.55 18.98
C ARG A 16 -3.52 -35.75 20.28
N GLU A 17 -2.60 -35.99 21.22
CA GLU A 17 -2.50 -35.23 22.47
C GLU A 17 -2.12 -33.77 22.19
N GLU A 18 -1.18 -33.54 21.28
CA GLU A 18 -0.76 -32.20 20.85
C GLU A 18 -1.94 -31.44 20.19
N GLU A 19 -2.69 -32.11 19.31
CA GLU A 19 -3.90 -31.53 18.70
C GLU A 19 -4.97 -31.20 19.75
N GLU A 20 -5.19 -32.08 20.73
CA GLU A 20 -6.15 -31.84 21.80
C GLU A 20 -5.71 -30.69 22.71
N GLN A 21 -4.43 -30.58 23.03
CA GLN A 21 -3.86 -29.45 23.77
C GLN A 21 -4.05 -28.14 22.99
N GLN A 22 -3.72 -28.12 21.70
CA GLN A 22 -3.92 -26.95 20.86
C GLN A 22 -5.40 -26.54 20.79
N GLN A 23 -6.31 -27.51 20.68
CA GLN A 23 -7.75 -27.22 20.69
C GLN A 23 -8.21 -26.63 22.03
N ARG A 24 -7.71 -27.16 23.15
CA ARG A 24 -8.00 -26.60 24.49
C ARG A 24 -7.46 -25.19 24.64
N GLU A 25 -6.22 -24.93 24.22
CA GLU A 25 -5.62 -23.59 24.26
C GLU A 25 -6.39 -22.59 23.39
N LEU A 26 -6.83 -23.01 22.20
CA LEU A 26 -7.67 -22.20 21.31
C LEU A 26 -9.04 -21.92 21.94
N ALA A 27 -9.67 -22.92 22.55
CA ALA A 27 -10.95 -22.76 23.24
C ALA A 27 -10.81 -21.78 24.42
N GLU A 28 -9.81 -21.96 25.28
CA GLU A 28 -9.53 -21.03 26.38
C GLU A 28 -9.26 -19.61 25.89
N ARG A 29 -8.53 -19.47 24.77
CA ARG A 29 -8.26 -18.17 24.16
C ARG A 29 -9.54 -17.54 23.62
N GLN A 30 -10.41 -18.31 22.98
CA GLN A 30 -11.71 -17.83 22.47
C GLN A 30 -12.64 -17.42 23.61
N GLU A 31 -12.71 -18.20 24.69
CA GLU A 31 -13.47 -17.85 25.89
C GLU A 31 -12.97 -16.53 26.49
N LYS A 32 -11.67 -16.37 26.65
CA LYS A 32 -11.06 -15.09 27.06
C LYS A 32 -11.49 -13.96 26.13
N ILE A 33 -11.33 -14.12 24.82
CA ILE A 33 -11.74 -13.07 23.86
C ILE A 33 -13.23 -12.72 24.01
N SER A 34 -14.11 -13.72 24.14
CA SER A 34 -15.55 -13.49 24.28
C SER A 34 -15.90 -12.73 25.56
N THR A 35 -15.27 -13.09 26.69
CA THR A 35 -15.47 -12.40 27.97
C THR A 35 -14.97 -10.96 27.93
N TRP A 36 -13.81 -10.71 27.32
CA TRP A 36 -13.31 -9.35 27.10
C TRP A 36 -14.22 -8.53 26.18
N LEU A 37 -14.74 -9.14 25.09
CA LEU A 37 -15.67 -8.46 24.18
C LEU A 37 -16.99 -8.08 24.87
N GLU A 38 -17.52 -8.95 25.73
CA GLU A 38 -18.73 -8.66 26.48
C GLU A 38 -18.51 -7.50 27.48
N LEU A 39 -17.37 -7.50 28.18
CA LEU A 39 -16.98 -6.41 29.07
C LEU A 39 -16.82 -5.08 28.32
N MET A 40 -16.11 -5.09 27.18
CA MET A 40 -15.94 -3.89 26.35
C MET A 40 -17.29 -3.35 25.86
N LYS A 41 -18.20 -4.24 25.45
CA LYS A 41 -19.55 -3.85 25.02
C LYS A 41 -20.37 -3.27 26.18
N ALA A 42 -20.24 -3.82 27.39
CA ALA A 42 -20.90 -3.29 28.58
C ALA A 42 -20.41 -1.87 28.93
N ASP A 43 -19.11 -1.61 28.74
CA ASP A 43 -18.50 -0.29 28.91
C ASP A 43 -18.76 0.65 27.71
N GLY A 44 -19.47 0.18 26.68
CA GLY A 44 -19.80 0.95 25.48
C GLY A 44 -18.62 1.19 24.53
N ILE A 45 -17.53 0.43 24.68
CA ILE A 45 -16.32 0.52 23.87
C ILE A 45 -16.43 -0.48 22.71
N ASN A 46 -16.37 0.02 21.48
CA ASN A 46 -16.28 -0.87 20.32
C ASN A 46 -14.83 -1.39 20.18
N PRO A 47 -14.62 -2.71 19.98
CA PRO A 47 -13.27 -3.26 19.83
C PRO A 47 -12.51 -2.68 18.62
N GLU A 48 -13.22 -2.25 17.58
CA GLU A 48 -12.65 -1.56 16.41
C GLU A 48 -12.07 -0.17 16.74
N GLU A 49 -12.57 0.51 17.78
CA GLU A 49 -12.01 1.79 18.22
C GLU A 49 -10.66 1.60 18.93
N LEU A 50 -10.46 0.45 19.58
CA LEU A 50 -9.20 0.07 20.25
C LEU A 50 -8.10 -0.37 19.29
N LEU A 51 -8.44 -0.90 18.10
CA LEU A 51 -7.48 -1.13 17.01
C LEU A 51 -6.84 0.18 16.52
N GLY A 52 -7.32 1.30 17.06
CA GLY A 52 -6.86 2.62 16.76
C GLY A 52 -7.26 2.99 15.35
N ASN A 53 -7.29 4.29 15.15
CA ASN A 53 -7.31 4.92 13.86
C ASN A 53 -6.03 4.58 13.06
N SER A 54 -5.70 3.30 12.82
CA SER A 54 -4.64 2.88 11.88
C SER A 54 -4.98 3.29 10.44
N SER A 55 -6.19 3.82 10.21
CA SER A 55 -6.58 4.57 9.01
C SER A 55 -6.33 6.10 9.09
N ALA A 56 -5.86 6.65 10.21
CA ALA A 56 -5.36 8.04 10.29
C ALA A 56 -4.03 8.20 9.52
N ALA A 57 -3.39 7.09 9.14
CA ALA A 57 -2.27 7.05 8.23
C ALA A 57 -2.65 6.50 6.84
N ALA A 58 -3.93 6.47 6.47
CA ALA A 58 -4.23 6.58 5.05
C ALA A 58 -3.69 7.96 4.64
N PRO A 59 -2.66 8.06 3.79
CA PRO A 59 -2.26 9.37 3.29
C PRO A 59 -3.52 9.93 2.68
N ARG A 60 -4.05 11.03 3.25
CA ARG A 60 -5.11 11.82 2.62
C ARG A 60 -4.73 11.87 1.17
N ALA A 61 -5.50 11.20 0.31
CA ALA A 61 -5.19 11.14 -1.11
C ALA A 61 -5.19 12.59 -1.56
N GLY A 62 -4.01 13.20 -1.57
CA GLY A 62 -3.83 14.61 -1.82
C GLY A 62 -4.40 14.79 -3.19
N LYS A 63 -5.52 15.50 -3.27
CA LYS A 63 -6.28 15.71 -4.51
C LYS A 63 -5.25 16.04 -5.58
N LYS A 64 -4.96 15.08 -6.46
CA LYS A 64 -3.88 15.22 -7.45
C LYS A 64 -4.27 16.45 -8.24
N ARG A 65 -3.54 17.54 -8.05
CA ARG A 65 -3.76 18.78 -8.79
C ARG A 65 -3.68 18.38 -10.26
N GLN A 66 -4.72 18.68 -11.02
CA GLN A 66 -4.75 18.47 -12.47
C GLN A 66 -3.42 19.02 -13.02
N PRO A 67 -2.60 18.20 -13.71
CA PRO A 67 -1.34 18.68 -14.27
C PRO A 67 -1.67 19.85 -15.17
N ARG A 68 -0.95 20.97 -14.97
CA ARG A 68 -1.15 22.17 -15.80
C ARG A 68 -0.96 21.78 -17.27
N PRO A 69 -1.86 22.18 -18.17
CA PRO A 69 -1.73 21.84 -19.58
C PRO A 69 -0.39 22.37 -20.11
N ALA A 70 0.25 21.58 -20.96
CA ALA A 70 1.44 22.01 -21.66
C ALA A 70 1.12 23.27 -22.48
N LYS A 71 1.97 24.28 -22.38
CA LYS A 71 1.80 25.56 -23.08
C LYS A 71 2.54 25.57 -24.41
N TYR A 72 3.67 24.86 -24.50
CA TYR A 72 4.51 24.86 -25.69
C TYR A 72 4.85 23.43 -26.15
N LYS A 73 4.97 23.19 -27.46
CA LYS A 73 5.39 21.93 -28.10
C LYS A 73 6.65 22.19 -28.93
N PHE A 74 7.69 21.39 -28.75
CA PHE A 74 8.94 21.50 -29.49
C PHE A 74 9.45 20.13 -29.91
N THR A 75 10.21 20.10 -31.01
CA THR A 75 10.91 18.89 -31.46
C THR A 75 12.29 18.84 -30.82
N ASP A 76 12.59 17.75 -30.12
CA ASP A 76 13.90 17.52 -29.53
C ASP A 76 14.94 17.18 -30.61
N VAL A 77 16.22 17.23 -30.26
CA VAL A 77 17.34 16.90 -31.17
C VAL A 77 17.24 15.46 -31.70
N ASN A 78 16.52 14.60 -30.97
CA ASN A 78 16.25 13.21 -31.33
C ASN A 78 15.02 13.04 -32.25
N GLY A 79 14.39 14.12 -32.72
CA GLY A 79 13.18 14.07 -33.55
C GLY A 79 11.89 13.81 -32.79
N GLU A 80 11.94 13.64 -31.47
CA GLU A 80 10.76 13.42 -30.62
C GLU A 80 10.05 14.73 -30.29
N THR A 81 8.72 14.73 -30.39
CA THR A 81 7.96 15.90 -29.98
C THR A 81 7.68 15.91 -28.48
N LYS A 82 8.19 16.92 -27.78
CA LYS A 82 8.02 17.10 -26.33
C LYS A 82 7.24 18.37 -26.03
N THR A 83 6.61 18.39 -24.86
CA THR A 83 5.78 19.50 -24.41
C THR A 83 6.38 20.17 -23.17
N TRP A 84 6.35 21.50 -23.12
CA TRP A 84 6.85 22.29 -22.01
C TRP A 84 5.75 23.18 -21.44
N THR A 85 5.59 23.16 -20.12
CA THR A 85 4.56 23.93 -19.40
C THR A 85 4.91 25.41 -19.24
N GLY A 86 6.08 25.84 -19.71
CA GLY A 86 6.61 27.19 -19.47
C GLY A 86 7.11 27.41 -18.04
N GLN A 87 7.15 26.36 -17.21
CA GLN A 87 7.63 26.40 -15.84
C GLN A 87 9.00 25.73 -15.74
N GLY A 88 9.98 26.41 -15.13
CA GLY A 88 11.34 25.91 -14.97
C GLY A 88 12.28 26.26 -16.12
N ARG A 89 13.37 25.51 -16.29
CA ARG A 89 14.41 25.79 -17.28
C ARG A 89 13.89 25.60 -18.72
N THR A 90 14.12 26.59 -19.57
CA THR A 90 13.75 26.54 -20.99
C THR A 90 14.46 25.37 -21.69
N PRO A 91 13.73 24.51 -22.42
CA PRO A 91 14.31 23.42 -23.20
C PRO A 91 15.34 23.91 -24.22
N LYS A 92 16.41 23.14 -24.44
CA LYS A 92 17.48 23.50 -25.39
C LYS A 92 16.96 23.85 -26.80
N PRO A 93 15.99 23.12 -27.37
CA PRO A 93 15.50 23.44 -28.72
C PRO A 93 14.76 24.79 -28.78
N ILE A 94 14.00 25.13 -27.74
CA ILE A 94 13.33 26.43 -27.62
C ILE A 94 14.37 27.53 -27.39
N ALA A 95 15.37 27.30 -26.54
CA ALA A 95 16.44 28.27 -26.31
C ALA A 95 17.25 28.56 -27.58
N GLN A 96 17.51 27.54 -28.40
CA GLN A 96 18.17 27.70 -29.69
C GLN A 96 17.28 28.45 -30.68
N ALA A 97 16.00 28.11 -30.78
CA ALA A 97 15.06 28.83 -31.63
C ALA A 97 14.91 30.32 -31.25
N LEU A 98 14.91 30.62 -29.94
CA LEU A 98 14.95 31.99 -29.43
C LEU A 98 16.25 32.71 -29.81
N ALA A 99 17.40 32.02 -29.80
CA ALA A 99 18.67 32.57 -30.25
C ALA A 99 18.74 32.77 -31.78
N GLU A 100 18.02 31.95 -32.55
CA GLU A 100 17.81 32.09 -33.99
C GLU A 100 16.79 33.21 -34.35
N GLY A 101 16.21 33.88 -33.34
CA GLY A 101 15.29 35.00 -33.53
C GLY A 101 13.81 34.61 -33.67
N LYS A 102 13.46 33.34 -33.44
CA LYS A 102 12.05 32.89 -33.41
C LYS A 102 11.40 33.25 -32.08
N SER A 103 10.12 33.60 -32.09
CA SER A 103 9.38 33.91 -30.89
C SER A 103 8.95 32.64 -30.15
N LEU A 104 8.77 32.74 -28.84
CA LEU A 104 8.26 31.63 -28.02
C LEU A 104 6.83 31.23 -28.43
N ASP A 105 6.10 32.14 -29.06
CA ASP A 105 4.73 31.96 -29.54
C ASP A 105 4.63 30.96 -30.70
N ASP A 106 5.71 30.76 -31.46
CA ASP A 106 5.77 29.78 -32.56
C ASP A 106 5.70 28.33 -32.04
N PHE A 107 5.97 28.14 -30.74
CA PHE A 107 5.90 26.86 -30.06
C PHE A 107 4.61 26.69 -29.26
N LEU A 108 3.70 27.67 -29.26
CA LEU A 108 2.46 27.64 -28.47
C LEU A 108 1.52 26.53 -29.00
N ILE A 109 0.92 25.77 -28.09
CA ILE A 109 -0.13 24.77 -28.40
C ILE A 109 -1.50 25.40 -28.21
#